data_AF-A0A3D4YPH5-F1
#
_entry.id   AF-A0A3D4YPH5-F1
#
_cell.length_a   1.000
_cell.length_b   1.000
_cell.length_c   1.000
_cell.angle_alpha   90.00
_cell.angle_beta   90.00
_cell.angle_gamma   90.00
#
_symmetry.space_group_name_H-M   'P 1'
#
loop_
_entity.id
_entity.type
_entity.pdbx_description
1 polymer ?
#
loop_
_entity_poly.entity_id
_entity_poly.type
_entity_poly.pdbx_seq_one_letter_code
_entity_poly.pdbx_strand_id
1 'polypeptide(L)'
;SIAVLVLFAMGWSWSIARARAAGEGSPVTPASANIATALTDRSAPSVAYLTDAALAALATPARGESGKLRVRIQQGGTPITPILADTLPPGSVTTFSSGSAAESTSTFVAPRRPGVWSLALKVGSAIKPLADFSVITLRPATEKKAGRLGLYYIGNWPAARKGRPGVSYDPPNGFIEVTAQNQNTQLSEHFKIKDFLPHDQQNVWPKYIVIDIKMIDKDELVLQDLKEHGINPNGVRVLSGFRTPQYNVGGGDPRGRAALSRHMYGDANDIFIDNDGDGQMDDLNHDGRVNIADAKVIQDAVNRVERAHPSLIGGCGIYSGTSAHGPFTHIDTRGYPARWIGTGDS
;
A
#
# COMPACT_ATOMS: atom_id res chain seq x y z
N SER A 1 45.26 -29.25 -5.20
CA SER A 1 44.83 -27.84 -5.07
C SER A 1 45.04 -26.97 -6.32
N ILE A 2 45.78 -27.40 -7.36
CA ILE A 2 45.90 -26.66 -8.64
C ILE A 2 44.71 -26.94 -9.57
N ALA A 3 44.18 -28.16 -9.59
CA ALA A 3 43.05 -28.55 -10.45
C ALA A 3 41.74 -27.78 -10.16
N VAL A 4 41.48 -27.41 -8.91
CA VAL A 4 40.29 -26.63 -8.52
C VAL A 4 40.39 -25.17 -8.97
N LEU A 5 41.59 -24.60 -8.95
CA LEU A 5 41.85 -23.24 -9.46
C LEU A 5 41.73 -23.16 -10.98
N VAL A 6 42.18 -24.21 -11.68
CA VAL A 6 42.02 -24.31 -13.15
C VAL A 6 40.55 -24.46 -13.53
N LEU A 7 39.77 -25.25 -12.80
CA LEU A 7 38.32 -25.38 -13.02
C LEU A 7 37.57 -24.07 -12.74
N PHE A 8 37.97 -23.32 -11.69
CA PHE A 8 37.41 -22.00 -11.41
C PHE A 8 37.75 -20.98 -12.50
N ALA A 9 39.02 -20.94 -12.94
CA ALA A 9 39.46 -20.05 -14.02
C ALA A 9 38.76 -20.37 -15.34
N MET A 10 38.63 -21.65 -15.70
CA MET A 10 37.91 -22.09 -16.88
C MET A 10 36.41 -21.78 -16.80
N GLY A 11 35.77 -22.00 -15.64
CA GLY A 11 34.38 -21.63 -15.41
C GLY A 11 34.13 -20.13 -15.52
N TRP A 12 35.07 -19.31 -15.01
CA TRP A 12 35.03 -17.86 -15.15
C TRP A 12 35.20 -17.39 -16.59
N SER A 13 36.20 -17.92 -17.30
CA SER A 13 36.43 -17.59 -18.70
C SER A 13 35.26 -18.03 -19.58
N TRP A 14 34.64 -19.18 -19.29
CA TRP A 14 33.47 -19.67 -20.02
C TRP A 14 32.23 -18.81 -19.74
N SER A 15 31.98 -18.38 -18.50
CA SER A 15 30.90 -17.43 -18.17
C SER A 15 31.08 -16.08 -18.86
N ILE A 16 32.31 -15.55 -18.92
CA ILE A 16 32.60 -14.28 -19.60
C ILE A 16 32.43 -14.40 -21.12
N ALA A 17 32.91 -15.51 -21.71
CA ALA A 17 32.75 -15.76 -23.14
C ALA A 17 31.27 -15.97 -23.50
N ARG A 18 30.50 -16.64 -22.64
CA ARG A 18 29.06 -16.85 -22.83
C ARG A 18 28.25 -15.56 -22.63
N ALA A 19 28.65 -14.68 -21.70
CA ALA A 19 28.07 -13.34 -21.54
C ALA A 19 28.39 -12.38 -22.70
N ARG A 20 29.50 -12.60 -23.42
CA ARG A 20 29.81 -11.88 -24.66
C ARG A 20 29.12 -12.46 -25.90
N ALA A 21 28.86 -13.77 -25.92
CA ALA A 21 28.20 -14.46 -27.02
C ALA A 21 26.67 -14.42 -26.94
N ALA A 22 26.12 -14.42 -25.71
CA ALA A 22 24.73 -14.09 -25.45
C ALA A 22 24.64 -12.56 -25.44
N GLY A 23 24.35 -11.97 -26.60
CA GLY A 23 24.00 -10.57 -26.70
C GLY A 23 22.72 -10.28 -25.91
N GLU A 24 22.84 -10.09 -24.60
CA GLU A 24 21.79 -9.58 -23.73
C GLU A 24 22.20 -8.20 -23.22
N GLY A 25 21.85 -7.20 -24.02
CA GLY A 25 21.45 -5.93 -23.44
C GLY A 25 20.14 -6.15 -22.70
N SER A 26 20.20 -6.45 -21.40
CA SER A 26 19.34 -5.67 -20.53
C SER A 26 19.84 -4.24 -20.68
N PRO A 27 19.06 -3.30 -21.23
CA PRO A 27 19.54 -1.94 -21.35
C PRO A 27 19.80 -1.50 -19.92
N VAL A 28 21.08 -1.26 -19.60
CA VAL A 28 21.41 -0.34 -18.54
C VAL A 28 20.62 0.89 -18.93
N THR A 29 19.53 1.18 -18.22
CA THR A 29 18.67 2.30 -18.61
C THR A 29 19.60 3.53 -18.69
N PRO A 30 19.38 4.47 -19.61
CA PRO A 30 20.21 5.67 -19.67
C PRO A 30 20.33 6.32 -18.29
N ALA A 31 19.29 6.21 -17.44
CA ALA A 31 19.34 6.58 -16.03
C ALA A 31 20.35 5.76 -15.21
N SER A 32 20.31 4.42 -15.23
CA SER A 32 21.27 3.55 -14.53
C SER A 32 22.71 3.75 -15.01
N ALA A 33 22.93 3.98 -16.30
CA ALA A 33 24.24 4.21 -16.90
C ALA A 33 24.79 5.59 -16.52
N ASN A 34 23.93 6.62 -16.53
CA ASN A 34 24.28 7.96 -16.09
C ASN A 34 24.56 8.00 -14.58
N ILE A 35 23.81 7.26 -13.76
CA ILE A 35 24.06 7.12 -12.31
C ILE A 35 25.41 6.44 -12.06
N ALA A 36 25.70 5.33 -12.76
CA ALA A 36 26.97 4.60 -12.60
C ALA A 36 28.18 5.41 -13.07
N THR A 37 28.05 6.15 -14.17
CA THR A 37 29.12 7.02 -14.69
C THR A 37 29.32 8.24 -13.77
N ALA A 38 28.24 8.81 -13.22
CA ALA A 38 28.28 9.94 -12.29
C ALA A 38 28.87 9.59 -10.92
N LEU A 39 28.76 8.34 -10.46
CA LEU A 39 29.42 7.86 -9.23
C LEU A 39 30.95 7.76 -9.37
N THR A 40 31.49 7.81 -10.59
CA THR A 40 32.93 7.66 -10.85
C THR A 40 33.65 8.98 -11.15
N ASP A 41 32.92 10.07 -11.41
CA ASP A 41 33.53 11.38 -11.67
C ASP A 41 33.62 12.23 -10.39
N ARG A 42 34.84 12.42 -9.90
CA ARG A 42 35.14 13.18 -8.67
C ARG A 42 35.07 14.70 -8.84
N SER A 43 34.88 15.20 -10.07
CA SER A 43 34.99 16.63 -10.40
C SER A 43 33.64 17.32 -10.68
N ALA A 44 32.55 16.56 -10.76
CA ALA A 44 31.24 17.06 -11.10
C ALA A 44 30.51 17.64 -9.87
N PRO A 45 29.96 18.88 -9.92
CA PRO A 45 29.15 19.40 -8.82
C PRO A 45 27.89 18.54 -8.65
N SER A 46 27.79 17.88 -7.49
CA SER A 46 26.80 16.83 -7.15
C SER A 46 25.32 17.20 -7.30
N VAL A 47 25.02 18.48 -7.55
CA VAL A 47 23.69 19.06 -7.57
C VAL A 47 23.05 19.07 -8.96
N ALA A 48 23.84 19.09 -10.04
CA ALA A 48 23.35 19.17 -11.41
C ALA A 48 22.68 17.88 -11.92
N TYR A 49 22.80 16.78 -11.18
CA TYR A 49 22.41 15.43 -11.62
C TYR A 49 21.17 14.86 -10.93
N LEU A 50 20.60 15.57 -9.94
CA LEU A 50 19.31 15.23 -9.34
C LEU A 50 18.18 15.67 -10.28
N THR A 51 17.97 14.85 -11.31
CA THR A 51 16.79 14.94 -12.18
C THR A 51 15.56 14.42 -11.44
N ASP A 52 14.37 14.80 -11.90
CA ASP A 52 13.12 14.31 -11.33
C ASP A 52 13.01 12.78 -11.51
N ALA A 53 13.61 12.23 -12.57
CA ALA A 53 13.70 10.78 -12.79
C ALA A 53 14.60 10.07 -11.76
N ALA A 54 15.73 10.67 -11.37
CA ALA A 54 16.58 10.14 -10.32
C ALA A 54 15.86 10.16 -8.95
N LEU A 55 15.12 11.23 -8.66
CA LEU A 55 14.34 11.32 -7.42
C LEU A 55 13.15 10.35 -7.41
N ALA A 56 12.49 10.15 -8.55
CA ALA A 56 11.44 9.15 -8.71
C ALA A 56 12.00 7.73 -8.50
N ALA A 57 13.19 7.42 -9.02
CA ALA A 57 13.86 6.14 -8.85
C ALA A 57 14.17 5.82 -7.37
N LEU A 58 14.53 6.83 -6.57
CA LEU A 58 14.73 6.67 -5.11
C LEU A 58 13.43 6.25 -4.40
N ALA A 59 12.29 6.75 -4.87
CA ALA A 59 10.99 6.42 -4.34
C ALA A 59 10.38 5.15 -4.97
N THR A 60 10.94 4.59 -6.04
CA THR A 60 10.38 3.40 -6.72
C THR A 60 10.14 2.22 -5.77
N PRO A 61 11.08 1.82 -4.90
CA PRO A 61 10.81 0.76 -3.93
C PRO A 61 9.69 1.14 -2.96
N ALA A 62 9.52 2.45 -2.72
CA ALA A 62 8.47 3.05 -1.91
C ALA A 62 7.08 3.01 -2.56
N ARG A 63 6.99 2.66 -3.86
CA ARG A 63 5.73 2.62 -4.60
C ARG A 63 5.05 1.24 -4.61
N GLY A 64 5.61 0.28 -3.89
CA GLY A 64 5.05 -1.07 -3.80
C GLY A 64 5.33 -1.93 -5.03
N GLU A 65 4.82 -3.15 -5.02
CA GLU A 65 4.93 -4.09 -6.13
C GLU A 65 4.10 -3.66 -7.34
N SER A 66 2.99 -2.95 -7.13
CA SER A 66 2.22 -2.30 -8.20
C SER A 66 2.94 -1.12 -8.85
N GLY A 67 3.89 -0.50 -8.13
CA GLY A 67 4.48 0.78 -8.51
C GLY A 67 3.53 1.98 -8.41
N LYS A 68 2.31 1.79 -7.89
CA LYS A 68 1.25 2.81 -7.88
C LYS A 68 0.99 3.45 -6.51
N LEU A 69 1.63 2.97 -5.45
CA LEU A 69 1.49 3.59 -4.14
C LEU A 69 2.03 5.03 -4.15
N ARG A 70 1.32 5.90 -3.44
CA ARG A 70 1.63 7.32 -3.28
C ARG A 70 1.89 7.70 -1.82
N VAL A 71 1.86 6.73 -0.91
CA VAL A 71 2.16 6.97 0.50
C VAL A 71 3.05 5.90 1.11
N ARG A 72 3.77 6.31 2.15
CA ARG A 72 4.35 5.41 3.15
C ARG A 72 3.80 5.75 4.52
N ILE A 73 3.34 4.73 5.23
CA ILE A 73 2.80 4.86 6.59
C ILE A 73 3.88 4.39 7.56
N GLN A 74 4.28 5.24 8.49
CA GLN A 74 5.41 4.98 9.38
C GLN A 74 5.14 5.49 10.81
N GLN A 75 5.85 4.88 11.77
CA GLN A 75 5.90 5.42 13.13
C GLN A 75 6.80 6.67 13.17
N GLY A 76 6.50 7.61 14.07
CA GLY A 76 7.27 8.84 14.19
C GLY A 76 8.72 8.56 14.57
N GLY A 77 9.67 9.12 13.81
CA GLY A 77 11.11 8.96 14.05
C GLY A 77 11.70 7.61 13.63
N THR A 78 10.96 6.74 12.93
CA THR A 78 11.53 5.52 12.34
C THR A 78 12.03 5.77 10.92
N PRO A 79 13.01 4.99 10.42
CA PRO A 79 13.43 5.06 9.02
C PRO A 79 12.25 4.85 8.07
N ILE A 80 12.22 5.60 6.97
CA ILE A 80 11.16 5.42 5.96
C ILE A 80 11.59 4.32 5.01
N THR A 81 11.14 3.10 5.28
CA THR A 81 11.46 1.93 4.45
C THR A 81 10.36 1.64 3.41
N PRO A 82 10.70 0.93 2.33
CA PRO A 82 12.02 0.71 1.72
C PRO A 82 12.53 1.90 0.88
N ILE A 83 12.29 3.17 1.24
CA ILE A 83 13.03 4.23 0.55
C ILE A 83 14.51 4.01 0.86
N LEU A 84 15.32 3.86 -0.19
CA LEU A 84 16.71 3.47 -0.07
C LEU A 84 17.53 4.65 0.47
N ALA A 85 17.59 4.81 1.79
CA ALA A 85 18.38 5.84 2.45
C ALA A 85 19.87 5.77 2.03
N ASP A 86 20.38 4.56 1.79
CA ASP A 86 21.76 4.30 1.36
C ASP A 86 22.05 4.75 -0.08
N THR A 87 21.01 5.10 -0.85
CA THR A 87 21.16 5.63 -2.21
C THR A 87 21.10 7.16 -2.27
N LEU A 88 20.91 7.82 -1.13
CA LEU A 88 20.90 9.28 -1.07
C LEU A 88 22.34 9.82 -1.14
N PRO A 89 22.59 10.88 -1.93
CA PRO A 89 23.90 11.51 -1.97
C PRO A 89 24.37 11.96 -0.58
N PRO A 90 25.67 11.82 -0.25
CA PRO A 90 26.22 12.33 1.00
C PRO A 90 25.87 13.81 1.21
N GLY A 91 25.43 14.16 2.41
CA GLY A 91 25.02 15.53 2.75
C GLY A 91 23.60 15.90 2.31
N SER A 92 22.81 14.94 1.82
CA SER A 92 21.38 15.18 1.56
C SER A 92 20.62 15.47 2.85
N VAL A 93 19.76 16.49 2.81
CA VAL A 93 18.82 16.82 3.88
C VAL A 93 17.42 16.61 3.35
N THR A 94 16.63 15.87 4.11
CA THR A 94 15.23 15.62 3.80
C THR A 94 14.37 16.60 4.54
N THR A 95 13.53 17.33 3.82
CA THR A 95 12.57 18.28 4.39
C THR A 95 11.16 17.73 4.20
N PHE A 96 10.42 17.67 5.30
CA PHE A 96 9.02 17.32 5.36
C PHE A 96 8.20 18.58 5.61
N SER A 97 7.08 18.73 4.91
CA SER A 97 6.15 19.85 5.14
C SER A 97 4.70 19.39 5.23
N SER A 98 3.94 20.05 6.10
CA SER A 98 2.52 19.77 6.36
C SER A 98 1.84 21.08 6.79
N GLY A 99 1.24 21.80 5.84
CA GLY A 99 0.71 23.13 6.11
C GLY A 99 1.82 24.11 6.51
N SER A 100 1.69 24.76 7.67
CA SER A 100 2.71 25.65 8.23
C SER A 100 3.86 24.93 8.95
N ALA A 101 3.73 23.62 9.20
CA ALA A 101 4.76 22.84 9.87
C ALA A 101 5.81 22.34 8.86
N ALA A 102 7.08 22.43 9.23
CA ALA A 102 8.19 21.83 8.50
C ALA A 102 9.18 21.17 9.47
N GLU A 103 9.66 19.98 9.10
CA GLU A 103 10.69 19.24 9.83
C GLU A 103 11.79 18.86 8.83
N SER A 104 13.06 18.93 9.24
CA SER A 104 14.17 18.51 8.38
C SER A 104 15.09 17.55 9.11
N THR A 105 15.60 16.56 8.40
CA THR A 105 16.48 15.52 8.95
C THR A 105 17.55 15.11 7.94
N SER A 106 18.73 14.75 8.45
CA SER A 106 19.82 14.16 7.66
C SER A 106 19.80 12.62 7.66
N THR A 107 18.91 11.99 8.44
CA THR A 107 18.90 10.53 8.65
C THR A 107 17.73 9.81 7.98
N PHE A 108 17.00 10.48 7.08
CA PHE A 108 15.85 9.94 6.34
C PHE A 108 14.82 9.19 7.22
N VAL A 109 14.45 9.81 8.34
CA VAL A 109 13.43 9.29 9.27
C VAL A 109 12.11 10.05 9.11
N ALA A 110 10.99 9.37 9.36
CA ALA A 110 9.68 9.98 9.35
C ALA A 110 9.59 11.10 10.43
N PRO A 111 8.90 12.22 10.15
CA PRO A 111 8.65 13.26 11.14
C PRO A 111 8.08 12.68 12.43
N ARG A 112 8.47 13.21 13.59
CA ARG A 112 7.98 12.68 14.88
C ARG A 112 6.54 13.07 15.14
N ARG A 113 6.11 14.22 14.62
CA ARG A 113 4.74 14.70 14.78
C ARG A 113 3.80 13.94 13.83
N PRO A 114 2.67 13.39 14.33
CA PRO A 114 1.67 12.74 13.47
C PRO A 114 1.15 13.68 12.38
N GLY A 115 0.82 13.10 11.22
CA GLY A 115 0.26 13.84 10.10
C GLY A 115 0.65 13.30 8.74
N VAL A 116 0.15 13.97 7.69
CA VAL A 116 0.50 13.70 6.29
C VAL A 116 1.54 14.72 5.87
N TRP A 117 2.68 14.24 5.38
CA TRP A 117 3.84 15.06 5.07
C TRP A 117 4.23 14.94 3.61
N SER A 118 4.35 16.09 2.94
CA SER A 118 5.01 16.20 1.64
C SER A 118 6.52 16.10 1.85
N LEU A 119 7.21 15.49 0.88
CA LEU A 119 8.64 15.22 0.94
C LEU A 119 9.41 16.09 -0.07
N ALA A 120 10.51 16.69 0.37
CA ALA A 120 11.50 17.30 -0.50
C ALA A 120 12.92 16.88 -0.10
N LEU A 121 13.77 16.64 -1.09
CA LEU A 121 15.18 16.36 -0.89
C LEU A 121 16.00 17.61 -1.22
N LYS A 122 16.79 18.07 -0.27
CA LYS A 122 17.79 19.12 -0.44
C LYS A 122 19.17 18.50 -0.57
N VAL A 123 19.88 18.82 -1.65
CA VAL A 123 21.28 18.41 -1.86
C VAL A 123 22.07 19.64 -2.28
N GLY A 124 23.03 20.04 -1.44
CA GLY A 124 23.71 21.32 -1.60
C GLY A 124 22.73 22.50 -1.56
N SER A 125 22.66 23.27 -2.66
CA SER A 125 21.74 24.41 -2.81
C SER A 125 20.42 24.08 -3.50
N ALA A 126 20.26 22.89 -4.11
CA ALA A 126 19.01 22.52 -4.77
C ALA A 126 18.03 21.86 -3.81
N ILE A 127 16.75 22.19 -3.95
CA ILE A 127 15.62 21.53 -3.27
C ILE A 127 14.72 20.96 -4.35
N LYS A 128 14.45 19.66 -4.27
CA LYS A 128 13.59 18.94 -5.22
C LYS A 128 12.46 18.25 -4.46
N PRO A 129 11.18 18.64 -4.69
CA PRO A 129 10.05 17.94 -4.09
C PRO A 129 9.89 16.56 -4.75
N LEU A 130 9.55 15.55 -3.95
CA LEU A 130 9.07 14.28 -4.47
C LEU A 130 7.56 14.42 -4.73
N ALA A 131 7.21 14.70 -5.98
CA ALA A 131 5.82 14.85 -6.39
C ALA A 131 5.03 13.55 -6.22
N ASP A 132 3.72 13.69 -5.97
CA ASP A 132 2.75 12.60 -5.86
C ASP A 132 3.15 11.49 -4.89
N PHE A 133 3.83 11.88 -3.81
CA PHE A 133 4.22 10.98 -2.74
C PHE A 133 4.17 11.67 -1.38
N SER A 134 3.68 10.98 -0.36
CA SER A 134 3.60 11.50 1.01
C SER A 134 4.06 10.48 2.04
N VAL A 135 4.53 10.97 3.18
CA VAL A 135 4.79 10.15 4.36
C VAL A 135 3.72 10.44 5.39
N ILE A 136 3.02 9.40 5.83
CA ILE A 136 2.01 9.47 6.87
C ILE A 136 2.66 9.00 8.17
N THR A 137 2.85 9.92 9.11
CA THR A 137 3.30 9.60 10.46
C THR A 137 2.09 9.22 11.30
N LEU A 138 2.11 8.02 11.86
CA LEU A 138 1.07 7.50 12.75
C LEU A 138 1.02 8.24 14.09
N ARG A 139 -0.20 8.43 14.59
CA ARG A 139 -0.42 8.77 15.99
C ARG A 139 -0.29 7.50 16.85
N PRO A 140 0.57 7.49 17.89
CA PRO A 140 0.82 6.29 18.69
C PRO A 140 -0.44 5.74 19.36
N ALA A 141 -0.58 4.40 19.39
CA ALA A 141 -1.71 3.75 20.06
C ALA A 141 -1.70 3.93 21.59
N THR A 142 -0.55 4.26 22.17
CA THR A 142 -0.39 4.59 23.60
C THR A 142 -1.17 5.83 24.03
N GLU A 143 -1.57 6.69 23.09
CA GLU A 143 -2.43 7.84 23.38
C GLU A 143 -3.91 7.47 23.55
N LYS A 144 -4.30 6.24 23.17
CA LYS A 144 -5.68 5.77 23.33
C LYS A 144 -6.03 5.63 24.81
N LYS A 145 -7.09 6.30 25.26
CA LYS A 145 -7.60 6.24 26.65
C LYS A 145 -9.04 5.75 26.65
N ALA A 146 -9.33 4.72 27.45
CA ALA A 146 -10.67 4.14 27.57
C ALA A 146 -11.36 3.84 26.21
N GLY A 147 -10.61 3.26 25.26
CA GLY A 147 -11.12 2.92 23.92
C GLY A 147 -11.29 4.12 22.97
N ARG A 148 -10.85 5.33 23.34
CA ARG A 148 -10.97 6.54 22.54
C ARG A 148 -9.62 7.16 22.21
N LEU A 149 -9.56 7.84 21.08
CA LEU A 149 -8.49 8.79 20.78
C LEU A 149 -9.16 10.15 20.53
N GLY A 150 -8.92 11.11 21.43
CA GLY A 150 -9.72 12.33 21.48
C GLY A 150 -11.21 12.01 21.65
N LEU A 151 -12.06 12.58 20.79
CA LEU A 151 -13.51 12.33 20.78
C LEU A 151 -13.91 11.06 20.02
N TYR A 152 -13.03 10.54 19.16
CA TYR A 152 -13.33 9.41 18.29
C TYR A 152 -13.28 8.09 19.05
N TYR A 153 -14.38 7.34 19.00
CA TYR A 153 -14.50 6.06 19.69
C TYR A 153 -14.06 4.92 18.78
N ILE A 154 -12.96 4.27 19.17
CA ILE A 154 -12.37 3.16 18.44
C ILE A 154 -12.84 1.84 19.06
N GLY A 155 -12.96 1.79 20.39
CA GLY A 155 -13.19 0.57 21.15
C GLY A 155 -11.89 -0.20 21.41
N ASN A 156 -12.05 -1.48 21.73
CA ASN A 156 -10.96 -2.36 22.09
C ASN A 156 -10.90 -3.53 21.13
N TRP A 157 -9.72 -3.80 20.60
CA TRP A 157 -9.51 -5.02 19.83
C TRP A 157 -9.80 -6.22 20.74
N PRO A 158 -10.52 -7.23 20.23
CA PRO A 158 -10.76 -8.45 20.96
C PRO A 158 -9.44 -9.12 21.31
N ALA A 159 -9.39 -9.80 22.46
CA ALA A 159 -8.27 -10.65 22.79
C ALA A 159 -8.15 -11.75 21.72
N ALA A 160 -7.00 -11.82 21.05
CA ALA A 160 -6.72 -12.90 20.13
C ALA A 160 -6.66 -14.22 20.92
N ARG A 161 -7.57 -15.16 20.63
CA ARG A 161 -7.35 -16.57 20.99
C ARG A 161 -6.23 -17.11 20.11
N LYS A 162 -5.54 -18.19 20.51
CA LYS A 162 -4.46 -18.83 19.71
C LYS A 162 -4.90 -18.93 18.24
N GLY A 163 -4.33 -18.06 17.39
CA GLY A 163 -4.63 -17.98 15.97
C GLY A 163 -3.83 -19.00 15.17
N ARG A 164 -4.03 -19.00 13.84
CA ARG A 164 -3.12 -19.73 12.94
C ARG A 164 -1.69 -19.19 13.13
N PRO A 165 -0.67 -20.06 13.22
CA PRO A 165 0.73 -19.63 13.21
C PRO A 165 1.02 -18.72 12.02
N GLY A 166 1.73 -17.61 12.26
CA GLY A 166 2.07 -16.62 11.22
C GLY A 166 1.02 -15.53 10.99
N VAL A 167 -0.13 -15.56 11.67
CA VAL A 167 -1.19 -14.54 11.53
C VAL A 167 -1.24 -13.71 12.81
N SER A 168 -0.84 -12.45 12.72
CA SER A 168 -0.99 -11.53 13.85
C SER A 168 -2.43 -11.01 13.94
N TYR A 169 -2.95 -11.05 15.15
CA TYR A 169 -4.18 -10.38 15.58
C TYR A 169 -3.86 -9.38 16.69
N ASP A 170 -2.62 -8.89 16.70
CA ASP A 170 -2.18 -7.88 17.66
C ASP A 170 -2.87 -6.54 17.35
N PRO A 171 -3.24 -5.77 18.38
CA PRO A 171 -3.76 -4.43 18.17
C PRO A 171 -2.76 -3.56 17.40
N PRO A 172 -3.23 -2.69 16.49
CA PRO A 172 -2.38 -1.73 15.78
C PRO A 172 -1.57 -0.86 16.75
N ASN A 173 -0.30 -0.62 16.42
CA ASN A 173 0.62 0.19 17.23
C ASN A 173 0.45 1.70 17.03
N GLY A 174 -0.35 2.14 16.06
CA GLY A 174 -0.70 3.53 15.82
C GLY A 174 -1.82 3.68 14.80
N PHE A 175 -2.25 4.93 14.60
CA PHE A 175 -3.39 5.28 13.76
C PHE A 175 -3.04 6.41 12.80
N ILE A 176 -3.59 6.36 11.59
CA ILE A 176 -3.62 7.50 10.69
C ILE A 176 -4.62 8.50 11.25
N GLU A 177 -4.18 9.72 11.54
CA GLU A 177 -5.06 10.82 11.91
C GLU A 177 -5.67 11.43 10.63
N VAL A 178 -6.98 11.26 10.47
CA VAL A 178 -7.73 11.76 9.33
C VAL A 178 -8.54 12.98 9.75
N THR A 179 -8.28 14.11 9.11
CA THR A 179 -8.97 15.38 9.30
C THR A 179 -9.83 15.69 8.07
N ALA A 180 -10.73 16.66 8.20
CA ALA A 180 -11.51 17.16 7.05
C ALA A 180 -10.61 17.66 5.91
N GLN A 181 -9.42 18.18 6.24
CA GLN A 181 -8.45 18.74 5.30
C GLN A 181 -7.62 17.67 4.58
N ASN A 182 -7.30 16.55 5.24
CA ASN A 182 -6.41 15.52 4.69
C ASN A 182 -7.12 14.25 4.18
N GLN A 183 -8.43 14.10 4.39
CA GLN A 183 -9.16 12.88 4.02
C GLN A 183 -9.08 12.53 2.51
N ASN A 184 -8.82 13.51 1.65
CA ASN A 184 -8.64 13.30 0.21
C ASN A 184 -7.18 12.98 -0.19
N THR A 185 -6.28 12.75 0.78
CA THR A 185 -4.90 12.31 0.50
C THR A 185 -4.96 11.01 -0.29
N GLN A 186 -4.24 11.00 -1.40
CA GLN A 186 -4.19 9.88 -2.32
C GLN A 186 -3.27 8.79 -1.77
N LEU A 187 -3.78 7.57 -1.57
CA LEU A 187 -3.01 6.40 -1.13
C LEU A 187 -2.28 5.74 -2.31
N SER A 188 -2.92 5.68 -3.47
CA SER A 188 -2.44 5.07 -4.70
C SER A 188 -3.11 5.68 -5.94
N GLU A 189 -2.97 5.11 -7.13
CA GLU A 189 -3.64 5.63 -8.33
C GLU A 189 -5.17 5.74 -8.18
N HIS A 190 -5.83 4.72 -7.61
CA HIS A 190 -7.28 4.63 -7.53
C HIS A 190 -7.85 5.00 -6.15
N PHE A 191 -7.05 4.95 -5.09
CA PHE A 191 -7.56 5.01 -3.71
C PHE A 191 -7.12 6.25 -2.92
N LYS A 192 -8.04 6.80 -2.13
CA LYS A 192 -7.83 7.90 -1.16
C LYS A 192 -8.10 7.44 0.27
N ILE A 193 -7.58 8.16 1.25
CA ILE A 193 -7.81 7.86 2.68
C ILE A 193 -9.31 7.73 3.01
N LYS A 194 -10.13 8.66 2.51
CA LYS A 194 -11.56 8.71 2.81
C LYS A 194 -12.33 7.45 2.41
N ASP A 195 -11.85 6.72 1.40
CA ASP A 195 -12.53 5.54 0.86
C ASP A 195 -12.51 4.39 1.89
N PHE A 196 -11.63 4.46 2.88
CA PHE A 196 -11.47 3.45 3.92
C PHE A 196 -12.05 3.88 5.28
N LEU A 197 -12.79 4.99 5.33
CA LEU A 197 -13.38 5.46 6.59
C LEU A 197 -14.56 4.58 7.03
N PRO A 198 -14.67 4.27 8.32
CA PRO A 198 -15.88 3.67 8.88
C PRO A 198 -17.12 4.54 8.66
N HIS A 199 -18.28 3.91 8.51
CA HIS A 199 -19.56 4.59 8.23
C HIS A 199 -20.28 5.12 9.49
N ASP A 200 -19.67 5.00 10.68
CA ASP A 200 -20.18 5.55 11.93
C ASP A 200 -19.51 6.88 12.32
N GLN A 201 -20.07 7.53 13.35
CA GLN A 201 -19.51 8.76 13.94
C GLN A 201 -19.24 9.86 12.89
N GLN A 202 -20.20 10.08 11.98
CA GLN A 202 -20.06 10.96 10.79
C GLN A 202 -19.56 12.38 11.15
N ASN A 203 -20.03 12.94 12.27
CA ASN A 203 -19.73 14.31 12.69
C ASN A 203 -18.54 14.42 13.66
N VAL A 204 -17.78 13.34 13.88
CA VAL A 204 -16.62 13.34 14.79
C VAL A 204 -15.33 13.43 13.99
N TRP A 205 -14.53 14.45 14.28
CA TRP A 205 -13.21 14.69 13.68
C TRP A 205 -12.18 15.08 14.77
N PRO A 206 -10.90 14.77 14.56
CA PRO A 206 -10.37 13.85 13.55
C PRO A 206 -10.85 12.40 13.75
N LYS A 207 -10.82 11.61 12.67
CA LYS A 207 -11.01 10.15 12.70
C LYS A 207 -9.64 9.48 12.79
N TYR A 208 -9.59 8.26 13.32
CA TYR A 208 -8.36 7.50 13.47
C TYR A 208 -8.54 6.11 12.88
N ILE A 209 -7.81 5.82 11.81
CA ILE A 209 -7.96 4.58 11.05
C ILE A 209 -6.64 3.82 10.94
N VAL A 210 -6.73 2.56 10.52
CA VAL A 210 -5.58 1.71 10.22
C VAL A 210 -5.72 1.22 8.80
N ILE A 211 -4.66 1.38 8.01
CA ILE A 211 -4.55 0.88 6.65
C ILE A 211 -3.18 0.21 6.55
N ASP A 212 -3.16 -1.08 6.20
CA ASP A 212 -1.94 -1.74 5.75
C ASP A 212 -1.75 -1.43 4.26
N ILE A 213 -0.65 -0.75 3.94
CA ILE A 213 -0.40 -0.32 2.57
C ILE A 213 -0.22 -1.50 1.59
N LYS A 214 0.12 -2.69 2.09
CA LYS A 214 0.17 -3.91 1.25
C LYS A 214 -1.18 -4.27 0.67
N MET A 215 -2.26 -3.98 1.41
CA MET A 215 -3.61 -4.20 0.92
C MET A 215 -3.87 -3.29 -0.28
N ILE A 216 -3.62 -1.99 -0.15
CA ILE A 216 -3.77 -1.03 -1.26
C ILE A 216 -2.92 -1.42 -2.48
N ASP A 217 -1.69 -1.90 -2.25
CA ASP A 217 -0.78 -2.37 -3.31
C ASP A 217 -1.35 -3.56 -4.07
N LYS A 218 -1.96 -4.51 -3.34
CA LYS A 218 -2.63 -5.67 -3.92
C LYS A 218 -3.84 -5.27 -4.76
N ASP A 219 -4.67 -4.34 -4.28
CA ASP A 219 -5.81 -3.88 -5.07
C ASP A 219 -5.36 -3.25 -6.38
N GLU A 220 -4.32 -2.44 -6.36
CA GLU A 220 -3.79 -1.81 -7.56
C GLU A 220 -3.30 -2.83 -8.62
N LEU A 221 -2.78 -3.98 -8.18
CA LEU A 221 -2.46 -5.12 -9.04
C LEU A 221 -3.70 -5.88 -9.50
N VAL A 222 -4.73 -6.03 -8.65
CA VAL A 222 -6.01 -6.64 -9.02
C VAL A 222 -6.71 -5.81 -10.09
N LEU A 223 -6.77 -4.48 -9.93
CA LEU A 223 -7.33 -3.56 -10.92
C LEU A 223 -6.54 -3.59 -12.23
N GLN A 224 -5.21 -3.73 -12.15
CA GLN A 224 -4.38 -3.91 -13.33
C GLN A 224 -4.68 -5.23 -14.04
N ASP A 225 -4.76 -6.35 -13.31
CA ASP A 225 -5.09 -7.66 -13.89
C ASP A 225 -6.49 -7.65 -14.52
N LEU A 226 -7.49 -7.03 -13.87
CA LEU A 226 -8.82 -6.83 -14.44
C LEU A 226 -8.75 -6.08 -15.79
N LYS A 227 -7.98 -4.99 -15.85
CA LYS A 227 -7.76 -4.22 -17.08
C LYS A 227 -7.10 -5.05 -18.18
N GLU A 228 -6.10 -5.86 -17.84
CA GLU A 228 -5.43 -6.76 -18.78
C GLU A 228 -6.38 -7.85 -19.33
N HIS A 229 -7.45 -8.16 -18.61
CA HIS A 229 -8.50 -9.10 -19.00
C HIS A 229 -9.77 -8.42 -19.55
N GLY A 230 -9.68 -7.15 -19.95
CA GLY A 230 -10.76 -6.45 -20.65
C GLY A 230 -11.82 -5.79 -19.76
N ILE A 231 -11.65 -5.80 -18.44
CA ILE A 231 -12.55 -5.15 -17.50
C ILE A 231 -12.06 -3.74 -17.21
N ASN A 232 -12.92 -2.72 -17.31
CA ASN A 232 -12.56 -1.35 -16.94
C ASN A 232 -12.59 -1.17 -15.40
N PRO A 233 -11.45 -0.94 -14.72
CA PRO A 233 -11.41 -0.85 -13.25
C PRO A 233 -11.64 0.57 -12.72
N ASN A 234 -11.79 1.59 -13.58
CA ASN A 234 -11.82 3.00 -13.16
C ASN A 234 -12.96 3.32 -12.18
N GLY A 235 -14.06 2.59 -12.31
CA GLY A 235 -15.24 2.65 -11.44
C GLY A 235 -15.07 1.97 -10.09
N VAL A 236 -13.89 1.51 -9.68
CA VAL A 236 -13.70 0.86 -8.38
C VAL A 236 -14.28 1.70 -7.22
N ARG A 237 -14.97 1.02 -6.31
CA ARG A 237 -15.52 1.57 -5.07
C ARG A 237 -15.09 0.70 -3.90
N VAL A 238 -14.81 1.33 -2.77
CA VAL A 238 -14.63 0.65 -1.49
C VAL A 238 -15.97 0.69 -0.76
N LEU A 239 -16.64 -0.46 -0.68
CA LEU A 239 -17.87 -0.62 0.09
C LEU A 239 -17.59 -0.56 1.60
N SER A 240 -16.45 -1.13 2.02
CA SER A 240 -16.03 -1.11 3.42
C SER A 240 -14.51 -1.25 3.51
N GLY A 241 -13.84 -0.30 4.16
CA GLY A 241 -12.41 -0.37 4.45
C GLY A 241 -12.15 -0.69 5.92
N PHE A 242 -11.47 0.20 6.63
CA PHE A 242 -11.21 0.02 8.05
C PHE A 242 -12.52 -0.01 8.86
N ARG A 243 -12.58 -0.87 9.86
CA ARG A 243 -13.67 -0.91 10.85
C ARG A 243 -13.09 -0.74 12.24
N THR A 244 -13.55 0.25 12.99
CA THR A 244 -13.18 0.29 14.42
C THR A 244 -13.71 -0.96 15.12
N PRO A 245 -13.05 -1.50 16.17
CA PRO A 245 -13.63 -2.56 16.97
C PRO A 245 -15.06 -2.26 17.46
N GLN A 246 -15.34 -1.00 17.82
CA GLN A 246 -16.69 -0.57 18.18
C GLN A 246 -17.67 -0.72 17.02
N TYR A 247 -17.32 -0.23 15.82
CA TYR A 247 -18.17 -0.31 14.64
C TYR A 247 -18.36 -1.76 14.18
N ASN A 248 -17.34 -2.60 14.32
CA ASN A 248 -17.40 -4.01 13.96
C ASN A 248 -18.39 -4.79 14.84
N VAL A 249 -18.48 -4.46 16.14
CA VAL A 249 -19.42 -5.07 17.09
C VAL A 249 -20.84 -4.49 16.97
N GLY A 250 -20.97 -3.18 16.66
CA GLY A 250 -22.23 -2.45 16.73
C GLY A 250 -22.93 -2.13 15.40
N GLY A 251 -22.30 -2.38 14.25
CA GLY A 251 -22.90 -2.15 12.93
C GLY A 251 -23.36 -3.46 12.28
N GLY A 252 -24.63 -3.55 11.87
CA GLY A 252 -25.19 -4.70 11.12
C GLY A 252 -25.55 -5.93 11.97
N ASP A 253 -26.09 -6.99 11.32
CA ASP A 253 -26.41 -8.28 11.95
C ASP A 253 -25.12 -8.92 12.51
N PRO A 254 -25.08 -9.24 13.81
CA PRO A 254 -23.95 -9.93 14.46
C PRO A 254 -23.53 -11.27 13.83
N ARG A 255 -24.33 -11.84 12.92
CA ARG A 255 -24.14 -13.19 12.37
C ARG A 255 -23.12 -13.27 11.22
N GLY A 256 -22.90 -12.21 10.44
CA GLY A 256 -21.91 -12.22 9.34
C GLY A 256 -20.62 -11.45 9.61
N ARG A 257 -20.54 -10.68 10.69
CA ARG A 257 -19.29 -10.01 11.09
C ARG A 257 -18.48 -10.90 12.03
N ALA A 258 -17.34 -11.38 11.52
CA ALA A 258 -16.44 -12.18 12.33
C ALA A 258 -15.87 -11.33 13.49
N ALA A 259 -15.88 -11.91 14.70
CA ALA A 259 -15.28 -11.28 15.89
C ALA A 259 -13.81 -10.90 15.69
N LEU A 260 -13.09 -11.54 14.76
CA LEU A 260 -11.69 -11.25 14.40
C LEU A 260 -11.54 -10.78 12.94
N SER A 261 -12.51 -9.98 12.46
CA SER A 261 -12.49 -9.43 11.10
C SER A 261 -11.17 -8.70 10.79
N ARG A 262 -10.60 -8.98 9.61
CA ARG A 262 -9.36 -8.34 9.11
C ARG A 262 -9.53 -6.83 8.88
N HIS A 263 -10.75 -6.35 8.62
CA HIS A 263 -11.03 -4.91 8.51
C HIS A 263 -10.61 -4.10 9.75
N MET A 264 -10.62 -4.72 10.95
CA MET A 264 -10.17 -4.05 12.17
C MET A 264 -8.66 -3.89 12.28
N TYR A 265 -7.91 -4.66 11.49
CA TYR A 265 -6.45 -4.64 11.48
C TYR A 265 -5.89 -3.83 10.31
N GLY A 266 -6.79 -3.28 9.47
CA GLY A 266 -6.46 -2.38 8.36
C GLY A 266 -5.97 -3.09 7.11
N ASP A 267 -5.95 -4.42 7.11
CA ASP A 267 -5.40 -5.22 6.03
C ASP A 267 -6.48 -5.87 5.15
N ALA A 268 -7.71 -5.35 5.20
CA ALA A 268 -8.84 -5.83 4.40
C ALA A 268 -9.75 -4.71 3.92
N ASN A 269 -10.43 -4.98 2.82
CA ASN A 269 -11.53 -4.17 2.31
C ASN A 269 -12.55 -5.02 1.51
N ASP A 270 -13.69 -4.40 1.26
CA ASP A 270 -14.74 -4.88 0.37
C ASP A 270 -14.81 -3.93 -0.82
N ILE A 271 -14.65 -4.45 -2.04
CA ILE A 271 -14.66 -3.65 -3.27
C ILE A 271 -15.67 -4.17 -4.30
N PHE A 272 -16.08 -3.26 -5.18
CA PHE A 272 -16.85 -3.55 -6.40
C PHE A 272 -16.47 -2.54 -7.50
N ILE A 273 -16.78 -2.87 -8.75
CA ILE A 273 -16.57 -1.99 -9.91
C ILE A 273 -17.91 -1.40 -10.33
N ASP A 274 -17.99 -0.08 -10.35
CA ASP A 274 -19.19 0.72 -10.62
C ASP A 274 -18.82 1.85 -11.59
N ASN A 275 -18.80 1.53 -12.89
CA ASN A 275 -18.36 2.48 -13.90
C ASN A 275 -19.46 3.49 -14.29
N ASP A 276 -20.74 3.12 -14.14
CA ASP A 276 -21.87 4.00 -14.47
C ASP A 276 -22.37 4.85 -13.29
N GLY A 277 -21.94 4.55 -12.07
CA GLY A 277 -22.22 5.33 -10.87
C GLY A 277 -23.59 5.05 -10.26
N ASP A 278 -24.24 3.93 -10.59
CA ASP A 278 -25.55 3.57 -10.04
C ASP A 278 -25.50 3.00 -8.62
N GLY A 279 -24.28 2.73 -8.12
CA GLY A 279 -24.02 2.23 -6.77
C GLY A 279 -24.06 0.69 -6.67
N GLN A 280 -24.18 -0.01 -7.78
CA GLN A 280 -24.12 -1.46 -7.89
C GLN A 280 -22.83 -1.89 -8.62
N MET A 281 -22.51 -3.19 -8.54
CA MET A 281 -21.44 -3.74 -9.35
C MET A 281 -21.90 -3.82 -10.82
N ASP A 282 -21.01 -3.50 -11.75
CA ASP A 282 -21.22 -3.75 -13.17
C ASP A 282 -21.34 -5.26 -13.47
N ASP A 283 -21.97 -5.61 -14.59
CA ASP A 283 -21.94 -6.96 -15.18
C ASP A 283 -20.55 -7.26 -15.77
N LEU A 284 -19.66 -7.75 -14.91
CA LEU A 284 -18.26 -8.01 -15.19
C LEU A 284 -18.05 -9.27 -16.03
N ASN A 285 -18.97 -10.23 -15.97
CA ASN A 285 -18.85 -11.45 -16.76
C ASN A 285 -19.61 -11.38 -18.11
N HIS A 286 -20.37 -10.30 -18.34
CA HIS A 286 -21.14 -10.02 -19.55
C HIS A 286 -22.26 -11.05 -19.81
N ASP A 287 -22.87 -11.60 -18.76
CA ASP A 287 -23.99 -12.55 -18.85
C ASP A 287 -25.37 -11.87 -18.82
N GLY A 288 -25.41 -10.55 -18.66
CA GLY A 288 -26.60 -9.72 -18.58
C GLY A 288 -27.24 -9.66 -17.18
N ARG A 289 -26.56 -10.14 -16.13
CA ARG A 289 -27.09 -10.17 -14.76
C ARG A 289 -26.03 -9.78 -13.72
N VAL A 290 -26.30 -8.70 -12.99
CA VAL A 290 -25.49 -8.32 -11.82
C VAL A 290 -25.73 -9.27 -10.65
N ASN A 291 -24.76 -10.16 -10.38
CA ASN A 291 -24.85 -11.17 -9.34
C ASN A 291 -23.46 -11.61 -8.80
N ILE A 292 -23.42 -12.66 -7.97
CA ILE A 292 -22.16 -13.14 -7.36
C ILE A 292 -21.11 -13.63 -8.38
N ALA A 293 -21.54 -13.98 -9.60
CA ALA A 293 -20.65 -14.33 -10.70
C ALA A 293 -19.76 -13.16 -11.13
N ASP A 294 -20.19 -11.91 -10.94
CA ASP A 294 -19.36 -10.74 -11.19
C ASP A 294 -18.26 -10.57 -10.15
N ALA A 295 -18.60 -10.79 -8.88
CA ALA A 295 -17.60 -10.84 -7.79
C ALA A 295 -16.57 -11.96 -8.01
N LYS A 296 -16.96 -13.06 -8.66
CA LYS A 296 -16.04 -14.13 -9.04
C LYS A 296 -14.97 -13.68 -10.04
N VAL A 297 -15.27 -12.74 -10.93
CA VAL A 297 -14.29 -12.14 -11.87
C VAL A 297 -13.15 -11.46 -11.08
N ILE A 298 -13.50 -10.68 -10.05
CA ILE A 298 -12.51 -10.04 -9.16
C ILE A 298 -11.73 -11.09 -8.36
N GLN A 299 -12.40 -12.12 -7.82
CA GLN A 299 -11.70 -13.21 -7.11
C GLN A 299 -10.68 -13.94 -8.01
N ASP A 300 -10.99 -14.13 -9.30
CA ASP A 300 -10.07 -14.77 -10.24
C ASP A 300 -8.85 -13.89 -10.53
N ALA A 301 -9.03 -12.56 -10.59
CA ALA A 301 -7.92 -11.61 -10.62
C ALA A 301 -7.06 -11.69 -9.35
N VAL A 302 -7.68 -11.73 -8.15
CA VAL A 302 -6.95 -11.93 -6.88
C VAL A 302 -6.11 -13.22 -6.91
N ASN A 303 -6.65 -14.32 -7.44
CA ASN A 303 -5.93 -15.58 -7.54
C ASN A 303 -4.70 -15.49 -8.47
N ARG A 304 -4.79 -14.73 -9.58
CA ARG A 304 -3.65 -14.50 -10.47
C ARG A 304 -2.59 -13.60 -9.82
N VAL A 305 -3.03 -12.51 -9.18
CA VAL A 305 -2.16 -11.57 -8.46
C VAL A 305 -1.40 -12.27 -7.34
N GLU A 306 -2.08 -13.04 -6.48
CA GLU A 306 -1.39 -13.73 -5.37
C GLU A 306 -0.38 -14.78 -5.84
N ARG A 307 -0.58 -15.38 -7.02
CA ARG A 307 0.39 -16.30 -7.62
C ARG A 307 1.63 -15.58 -8.14
N ALA A 308 1.47 -14.37 -8.68
CA ALA A 308 2.58 -13.54 -9.15
C ALA A 308 3.28 -12.78 -8.01
N HIS A 309 2.54 -12.46 -6.95
CA HIS A 309 2.95 -11.61 -5.82
C HIS A 309 2.69 -12.32 -4.47
N PRO A 310 3.45 -13.39 -4.15
CA PRO A 310 3.19 -14.22 -2.97
C PRO A 310 3.36 -13.48 -1.64
N SER A 311 4.08 -12.36 -1.63
CA SER A 311 4.22 -11.41 -0.51
C SER A 311 2.92 -10.70 -0.12
N LEU A 312 1.93 -10.68 -1.01
CA LEU A 312 0.62 -10.03 -0.84
C LEU A 312 -0.53 -11.04 -0.62
N ILE A 313 -0.20 -12.29 -0.32
CA ILE A 313 -1.18 -13.37 -0.17
C ILE A 313 -2.15 -13.14 1.00
N GLY A 314 -3.42 -13.48 0.79
CA GLY A 314 -4.43 -13.40 1.85
C GLY A 314 -5.79 -14.01 1.49
N GLY A 315 -6.82 -13.52 2.16
CA GLY A 315 -8.19 -13.94 1.99
C GLY A 315 -8.87 -13.26 0.80
N CYS A 316 -9.82 -13.97 0.19
CA CYS A 316 -10.77 -13.40 -0.75
C CYS A 316 -12.13 -14.07 -0.60
N GLY A 317 -13.16 -13.27 -0.33
CA GLY A 317 -14.54 -13.72 -0.20
C GLY A 317 -15.42 -13.06 -1.25
N ILE A 318 -16.34 -13.80 -1.85
CA ILE A 318 -17.34 -13.23 -2.76
C ILE A 318 -18.71 -13.22 -2.10
N TYR A 319 -19.46 -12.14 -2.31
CA TYR A 319 -20.73 -11.92 -1.65
C TYR A 319 -21.81 -11.58 -2.67
N SER A 320 -22.99 -12.20 -2.54
CA SER A 320 -24.18 -11.77 -3.27
C SER A 320 -24.67 -10.42 -2.78
N GLY A 321 -25.39 -9.71 -3.65
CA GLY A 321 -26.10 -8.50 -3.27
C GLY A 321 -27.28 -8.78 -2.33
N THR A 322 -27.68 -7.75 -1.60
CA THR A 322 -28.88 -7.68 -0.76
C THR A 322 -29.74 -6.51 -1.19
N SER A 323 -30.78 -6.18 -0.42
CA SER A 323 -31.53 -4.93 -0.60
C SER A 323 -30.71 -3.68 -0.25
N ALA A 324 -29.61 -3.81 0.49
CA ALA A 324 -28.79 -2.68 0.96
C ALA A 324 -27.59 -2.38 0.06
N HIS A 325 -27.09 -3.37 -0.68
CA HIS A 325 -25.91 -3.23 -1.55
C HIS A 325 -25.88 -4.33 -2.62
N GLY A 326 -25.18 -4.09 -3.73
CA GLY A 326 -24.91 -5.07 -4.78
C GLY A 326 -23.91 -6.15 -4.37
N PRO A 327 -23.55 -7.08 -5.28
CA PRO A 327 -22.49 -8.04 -5.01
C PRO A 327 -21.16 -7.31 -4.82
N PHE A 328 -20.26 -7.90 -4.03
CA PHE A 328 -18.94 -7.33 -3.76
C PHE A 328 -17.91 -8.43 -3.47
N THR A 329 -16.64 -8.04 -3.49
CA THR A 329 -15.51 -8.92 -3.18
C THR A 329 -14.74 -8.41 -1.98
N HIS A 330 -14.65 -9.23 -0.93
CA HIS A 330 -13.71 -9.04 0.18
C HIS A 330 -12.31 -9.41 -0.30
N ILE A 331 -11.32 -8.59 0.02
CA ILE A 331 -9.88 -8.85 -0.19
C ILE A 331 -9.12 -8.51 1.09
N ASP A 332 -8.12 -9.33 1.44
CA ASP A 332 -7.16 -8.98 2.48
C ASP A 332 -5.76 -9.56 2.24
N THR A 333 -4.81 -9.18 3.10
CA THR A 333 -3.41 -9.62 3.07
C THR A 333 -3.01 -10.38 4.34
N ARG A 334 -3.91 -11.22 4.88
CA ARG A 334 -3.71 -11.99 6.13
C ARG A 334 -2.51 -12.97 6.16
N GLY A 335 -1.78 -13.12 5.05
CA GLY A 335 -0.57 -13.94 4.96
C GLY A 335 -0.82 -15.41 4.62
N TYR A 336 -2.05 -15.81 4.30
CA TYR A 336 -2.36 -17.16 3.82
C TYR A 336 -3.66 -17.15 2.98
N PRO A 337 -3.79 -18.07 2.02
CA PRO A 337 -4.97 -18.12 1.17
C PRO A 337 -6.19 -18.59 1.96
N ALA A 338 -7.30 -17.89 1.76
CA ALA A 338 -8.63 -18.31 2.21
C ALA A 338 -9.67 -17.88 1.18
N ARG A 339 -10.59 -18.77 0.83
CA ARG A 339 -11.68 -18.50 -0.11
C ARG A 339 -13.01 -18.90 0.51
N TRP A 340 -14.01 -18.05 0.39
CA TRP A 340 -15.34 -18.32 0.89
C TRP A 340 -16.39 -17.59 0.05
N ILE A 341 -17.64 -18.02 0.23
CA ILE A 341 -18.82 -17.42 -0.37
C ILE A 341 -19.70 -16.96 0.78
N GLY A 342 -20.11 -15.70 0.77
CA GLY A 342 -21.07 -15.12 1.72
C GLY A 342 -22.33 -14.66 1.00
N THR A 343 -23.41 -14.48 1.75
CA THR A 343 -24.73 -14.12 1.19
C THR A 343 -25.07 -12.63 1.26
N GLY A 344 -24.17 -11.80 1.81
CA GLY A 344 -24.39 -10.35 1.98
C GLY A 344 -25.42 -10.01 3.06
N ASP A 345 -26.34 -10.93 3.38
CA ASP A 345 -27.27 -10.86 4.50
C ASP A 345 -26.51 -10.95 5.83
N SER A 346 -25.95 -9.82 6.24
CA SER A 346 -25.45 -9.59 7.59
C SER A 346 -25.35 -8.12 7.94
#